data_AF-A0A1A3NBS6-F1
#
_entry.id   AF-A0A1A3NBS6-F1
#
_cell.length_a   1.000
_cell.length_b   1.000
_cell.length_c   1.000
_cell.angle_alpha   90.00
_cell.angle_beta   90.00
_cell.angle_gamma   90.00
#
_symmetry.space_group_name_H-M   'P 1'
#
loop_
_entity.id
_entity.type
_entity.pdbx_description
1 polymer ?
#
loop_
_entity_poly.entity_id
_entity_poly.type
_entity_poly.pdbx_seq_one_letter_code
_entity_poly.pdbx_strand_id
1 'polypeptide(L)'
;MGRTGSDLALEIADVVITRDDLAALPAIVALARRARRVVNANLVIAATFIVVLVVLDLLGHLPLPLGVAGHEGSTVLVGLNGLRLLRDRAWAGVS
;
A
#
# COMPACT_ATOMS: atom_id res chain seq x y z
N MET A 1 29.35 0.09 -28.71
CA MET A 1 29.23 -1.09 -27.81
C MET A 1 28.48 -0.81 -26.50
N GLY A 2 27.83 0.35 -26.29
CA GLY A 2 27.07 0.63 -25.05
C GLY A 2 25.56 0.33 -25.07
N ARG A 3 24.97 0.07 -26.24
CA ARG A 3 23.51 -0.18 -26.38
C ARG A 3 23.06 -1.49 -25.74
N THR A 4 23.79 -2.59 -25.97
CA THR A 4 23.39 -3.92 -25.50
C THR A 4 23.46 -4.08 -23.98
N GLY A 5 24.49 -3.49 -23.35
CA GLY A 5 24.63 -3.51 -21.88
C GLY A 5 23.62 -2.62 -21.16
N SER A 6 23.26 -1.48 -21.76
CA SER A 6 22.21 -0.59 -21.23
C SER A 6 20.83 -1.21 -21.35
N ASP A 7 20.49 -1.84 -22.48
CA ASP A 7 19.20 -2.51 -22.67
C ASP A 7 19.05 -3.70 -21.71
N LEU A 8 20.11 -4.49 -21.51
CA LEU A 8 20.12 -5.58 -20.54
C LEU A 8 19.98 -5.08 -19.10
N ALA A 9 20.63 -3.97 -18.74
CA ALA A 9 20.48 -3.38 -17.41
C ALA A 9 19.05 -2.86 -17.15
N LEU A 10 18.38 -2.32 -18.18
CA LEU A 10 16.99 -1.89 -18.10
C LEU A 10 16.01 -3.07 -17.99
N GLU A 11 16.30 -4.19 -18.65
CA GLU A 11 15.45 -5.39 -18.63
C GLU A 11 15.39 -6.06 -17.26
N ILE A 12 16.48 -6.03 -16.49
CA ILE A 12 16.59 -6.72 -15.20
C ILE A 12 16.31 -5.77 -14.02
N ALA A 13 16.19 -4.46 -14.26
CA ALA A 13 16.01 -3.48 -13.19
C ALA A 13 14.57 -3.48 -12.65
N ASP A 14 14.42 -3.64 -11.34
CA ASP A 14 13.14 -3.44 -10.65
C ASP A 14 12.70 -1.96 -10.63
N VAL A 15 13.67 -1.04 -10.74
CA VAL A 15 13.46 0.40 -10.72
C VAL A 15 14.40 1.09 -11.69
N VAL A 16 13.85 1.91 -12.59
CA VAL A 16 14.60 2.75 -13.54
C VAL A 16 14.36 4.21 -13.20
N ILE A 17 15.45 4.98 -13.03
CA ILE A 17 15.40 6.43 -12.82
C ILE A 17 15.51 7.09 -14.19
N THR A 18 14.43 7.73 -14.64
CA THR A 18 14.35 8.35 -15.99
C THR A 18 14.83 9.79 -16.05
N ARG A 19 15.12 10.40 -14.90
CA ARG A 19 15.68 11.76 -14.79
C ARG A 19 17.14 11.68 -14.36
N ASP A 20 17.96 12.62 -14.81
CA ASP A 20 19.37 12.73 -14.42
C ASP A 20 19.59 13.17 -12.95
N ASP A 21 18.51 13.30 -12.18
CA ASP A 21 18.57 13.71 -10.78
C ASP A 21 18.50 12.52 -9.82
N LEU A 22 19.68 12.00 -9.48
CA LEU A 22 19.87 10.99 -8.45
C LEU A 22 19.53 11.51 -7.03
N ALA A 23 19.41 12.83 -6.83
CA ALA A 23 19.04 13.40 -5.54
C ALA A 23 17.58 13.10 -5.15
N ALA A 24 16.75 12.62 -6.07
CA ALA A 24 15.40 12.13 -5.79
C ALA A 24 15.37 10.73 -5.13
N LEU A 25 16.47 9.96 -5.20
CA LEU A 25 16.53 8.59 -4.70
C LEU A 25 16.18 8.46 -3.19
N PRO A 26 16.73 9.31 -2.28
CA PRO A 26 16.39 9.24 -0.86
C PRO A 26 14.90 9.50 -0.60
N ALA A 27 14.28 10.39 -1.38
CA ALA A 27 12.87 10.72 -1.26
C ALA A 27 11.96 9.56 -1.70
N ILE A 28 12.31 8.90 -2.82
CA ILE A 28 11.63 7.69 -3.29
C ILE A 28 11.72 6.57 -2.25
N VAL A 29 12.91 6.34 -1.68
CA VAL A 29 13.10 5.32 -0.63
C VAL A 29 12.30 5.67 0.64
N ALA A 30 12.24 6.94 1.03
CA ALA A 30 11.43 7.39 2.16
C ALA A 30 9.92 7.16 1.92
N LEU A 31 9.44 7.42 0.70
CA LEU A 31 8.07 7.13 0.28
C LEU A 31 7.78 5.63 0.33
N ALA A 32 8.67 4.79 -0.19
CA ALA A 32 8.53 3.33 -0.15
C ALA A 32 8.42 2.80 1.29
N ARG A 33 9.26 3.30 2.21
CA ARG A 33 9.15 2.95 3.64
C ARG A 33 7.82 3.40 4.25
N ARG A 34 7.31 4.56 3.87
CA ARG A 34 6.01 5.07 4.32
C ARG A 34 4.87 4.22 3.77
N ALA A 35 4.93 3.83 2.49
CA ALA A 35 3.98 2.94 1.86
C ALA A 35 3.93 1.58 2.58
N ARG A 36 5.10 0.98 2.88
CA ARG A 36 5.20 -0.27 3.66
C ARG A 36 4.49 -0.17 5.01
N ARG A 37 4.64 0.96 5.73
CA ARG A 37 3.92 1.16 7.01
C ARG A 37 2.41 1.20 6.84
N VAL A 38 1.91 1.85 5.77
CA VAL A 38 0.47 1.91 5.47
C VAL A 38 -0.07 0.53 5.09
N VAL A 39 0.67 -0.24 4.28
CA VAL A 39 0.32 -1.62 3.92
C VAL A 39 0.22 -2.50 5.17
N ASN A 40 1.21 -2.43 6.06
CA ASN A 40 1.18 -3.21 7.30
C ASN A 40 -0.02 -2.82 8.18
N ALA A 41 -0.33 -1.53 8.30
CA ALA A 41 -1.51 -1.07 9.05
C ALA A 41 -2.82 -1.58 8.42
N ASN A 42 -2.93 -1.52 7.10
CA ASN A 42 -4.06 -2.05 6.33
C ASN A 42 -4.26 -3.55 6.56
N LEU A 43 -3.18 -4.33 6.56
CA LEU A 43 -3.24 -5.76 6.84
C LEU A 43 -3.74 -6.05 8.25
N VAL A 44 -3.25 -5.31 9.25
CA VAL A 44 -3.70 -5.45 10.65
C VAL A 44 -5.18 -5.10 10.79
N ILE A 45 -5.64 -4.01 10.17
CA ILE A 45 -7.05 -3.60 10.19
C ILE A 45 -7.92 -4.68 9.53
N ALA A 46 -7.57 -5.14 8.33
CA ALA A 46 -8.33 -6.16 7.62
C ALA A 46 -8.39 -7.48 8.42
N ALA A 47 -7.26 -7.94 8.94
CA ALA A 47 -7.19 -9.14 9.78
C ALA A 47 -8.06 -8.99 11.04
N THR A 48 -8.09 -7.81 11.65
CA THR A 48 -8.91 -7.53 12.83
C THR A 48 -10.39 -7.66 12.50
N PHE A 49 -10.87 -7.06 11.40
CA PHE A 49 -12.26 -7.19 10.97
C PHE A 49 -12.64 -8.63 10.67
N ILE A 50 -11.78 -9.37 9.96
CA ILE A 50 -12.01 -10.79 9.67
C ILE A 50 -12.14 -11.58 10.97
N VAL A 51 -11.18 -11.46 11.89
CA VAL A 51 -11.19 -12.21 13.17
C VAL A 51 -12.42 -11.84 13.99
N VAL A 52 -12.76 -10.56 14.11
CA VAL A 52 -13.93 -10.12 14.88
C VAL A 52 -15.23 -10.64 14.29
N LEU A 53 -15.43 -10.52 12.97
CA LEU A 53 -16.64 -11.01 12.31
C LEU A 53 -16.78 -12.52 12.44
N VAL A 54 -15.68 -13.26 12.26
CA VAL A 54 -15.64 -14.72 12.45
C VAL A 54 -15.98 -15.09 13.90
N VAL A 55 -15.36 -14.45 14.89
CA VAL A 55 -15.64 -14.74 16.30
C VAL A 55 -17.10 -14.44 16.67
N LEU A 56 -17.66 -13.32 16.19
CA LEU A 56 -19.07 -12.97 16.40
C LEU A 56 -20.03 -13.98 15.75
N ASP A 57 -19.69 -14.48 14.57
CA ASP A 57 -20.45 -15.51 13.85
C ASP A 57 -20.40 -16.87 14.56
N LEU A 58 -19.24 -17.25 15.11
CA LEU A 58 -19.08 -18.50 15.85
C LEU A 58 -19.73 -18.49 17.24
N LEU A 59 -19.60 -17.39 17.99
CA LEU A 59 -20.07 -17.30 19.37
C LEU A 59 -21.52 -16.80 19.49
N GLY A 60 -22.06 -16.20 18.42
CA GLY A 60 -23.38 -15.60 18.41
C GLY A 60 -24.14 -15.87 17.11
N HIS A 61 -25.18 -15.09 16.88
CA HIS A 61 -25.86 -15.06 15.59
C HIS A 61 -25.60 -13.69 14.97
N LEU A 62 -24.67 -13.64 14.02
CA LEU A 62 -24.41 -12.45 13.23
C LEU A 62 -25.39 -12.42 12.04
N PRO A 63 -26.34 -11.47 11.99
CA PRO A 63 -27.24 -11.34 10.84
C PRO A 63 -26.43 -11.06 9.57
N LEU A 64 -26.74 -11.77 8.48
CA LEU A 64 -26.05 -11.61 7.18
C LEU A 64 -25.87 -10.14 6.75
N PRO A 65 -26.88 -9.24 6.85
CA PRO A 65 -26.70 -7.85 6.44
C PRO A 65 -25.62 -7.12 7.26
N LEU A 66 -25.48 -7.43 8.54
CA LEU A 66 -24.45 -6.84 9.41
C LEU A 66 -23.07 -7.41 9.09
N GLY A 67 -22.97 -8.71 8.79
CA GLY A 67 -21.72 -9.33 8.36
C GLY A 67 -21.18 -8.71 7.06
N VAL A 68 -22.05 -8.55 6.05
CA VAL A 68 -21.69 -7.90 4.78
C VAL A 68 -21.32 -6.44 5.00
N ALA A 69 -22.10 -5.68 5.77
CA ALA A 69 -21.79 -4.28 6.07
C ALA A 69 -20.44 -4.12 6.80
N GLY A 70 -20.11 -5.03 7.72
CA GLY A 70 -18.81 -5.04 8.40
C GLY A 70 -17.65 -5.37 7.45
N HIS A 71 -17.82 -6.37 6.59
CA HIS A 71 -16.82 -6.75 5.59
C HIS A 71 -16.54 -5.62 4.61
N GLU A 72 -17.58 -5.11 3.94
CA GLU A 72 -17.46 -4.03 2.95
C GLU A 72 -17.11 -2.69 3.60
N GLY A 73 -17.53 -2.46 4.85
CA GLY A 73 -17.06 -1.30 5.63
C GLY A 73 -15.55 -1.33 5.84
N SER A 74 -14.98 -2.53 6.10
CA SER A 74 -13.55 -2.69 6.28
C SER A 74 -12.76 -2.46 4.98
N THR A 75 -13.28 -2.88 3.82
CA THR A 75 -12.62 -2.65 2.53
C THR A 75 -12.54 -1.16 2.21
N VAL A 76 -13.63 -0.41 2.44
CA VAL A 76 -13.66 1.04 2.31
C VAL A 76 -12.67 1.71 3.27
N LEU A 77 -12.65 1.32 4.54
CA LEU A 77 -11.74 1.87 5.55
C LEU A 77 -10.26 1.72 5.16
N VAL A 78 -9.88 0.52 4.74
CA VAL A 78 -8.52 0.17 4.30
C VAL A 78 -8.15 0.92 3.02
N GLY A 79 -9.10 1.07 2.10
CA GLY A 79 -8.97 1.88 0.88
C GLY A 79 -8.69 3.36 1.20
N LEU A 80 -9.50 3.96 2.07
CA LEU A 80 -9.31 5.35 2.52
C LEU A 80 -7.96 5.56 3.22
N ASN A 81 -7.50 4.62 4.04
CA ASN A 81 -6.17 4.70 4.65
C ASN A 81 -5.06 4.62 3.60
N GLY A 82 -5.25 3.84 2.53
CA GLY A 82 -4.35 3.79 1.37
C GLY A 82 -4.24 5.13 0.64
N LEU A 83 -5.36 5.83 0.43
CA LEU A 83 -5.39 7.14 -0.23
C LEU A 83 -4.56 8.21 0.51
N ARG A 84 -4.27 8.02 1.80
CA ARG A 84 -3.38 8.91 2.57
C ARG A 84 -1.98 9.04 1.96
N LEU A 85 -1.52 8.05 1.19
CA LEU A 85 -0.23 8.09 0.47
C LEU A 85 -0.25 9.00 -0.76
N LEU A 86 -1.43 9.32 -1.30
CA LEU A 86 -1.58 10.17 -2.49
C LEU A 86 -1.56 11.68 -2.16
N ARG A 87 -1.65 12.04 -0.88
CA ARG A 87 -1.63 13.45 -0.47
C ARG A 87 -0.25 14.06 -0.75
N ASP A 88 -0.20 15.25 -1.39
CA ASP A 88 1.03 15.94 -1.83
C ASP A 88 2.16 16.00 -0.79
N ARG A 89 1.82 16.03 0.50
CA ARG A 89 2.81 15.95 1.61
C ARG A 89 3.62 14.64 1.63
N ALA A 90 3.19 13.60 0.93
CA ALA A 90 3.95 12.37 0.73
C ALA A 90 5.02 12.53 -0.36
N TRP A 91 4.82 13.47 -1.29
CA TRP A 91 5.69 13.78 -2.42
C TRP A 91 6.57 15.02 -2.20
N ALA A 92 6.32 15.80 -1.15
CA ALA A 92 7.02 17.06 -0.86
C ALA A 92 8.55 16.97 -0.65
N GLY A 93 9.12 15.76 -0.59
CA GLY A 93 10.58 15.56 -0.57
C GLY A 93 11.20 15.30 -1.95
N VAL A 94 10.38 15.20 -3.00
CA VAL A 94 10.78 14.88 -4.39
C VAL A 94 10.81 16.13 -5.29
N SER A 95 10.26 17.26 -4.83
CA SER A 95 10.18 18.54 -5.56
C SER A 95 11.36 19.44 -5.28
#